data_AF-A0A0Q3I0D3-F1
#
_entry.id   AF-A0A0Q3I0D3-F1
#
_cell.length_a   1.000
_cell.length_b   1.000
_cell.length_c   1.000
_cell.angle_alpha   90.00
_cell.angle_beta   90.00
_cell.angle_gamma   90.00
#
_symmetry.space_group_name_H-M   'P 1'
#
loop_
_entity.id
_entity.type
_entity.pdbx_description
1 polymer ?
#
loop_
_entity_poly.entity_id
_entity_poly.type
_entity_poly.pdbx_seq_one_letter_code
_entity_poly.pdbx_strand_id
1 'polypeptide(L)'
;MKTLFRIALTASALMLAGGAMAAPRTVTLNVENVSCATCAPIVKRVLSRIPGVSQVTVVEDSGMATATVTFDDGKVTPEALTQATTNAGYPSTVKDGKSSS
;
A
#
# COMPACT_ATOMS: atom_id res chain seq x y z
N MET A 1 -13.16 -5.80 -58.45
CA MET A 1 -13.51 -6.52 -57.21
C MET A 1 -12.28 -7.25 -56.64
N LYS A 2 -11.26 -6.51 -56.18
CA LYS A 2 -10.20 -7.00 -55.28
C LYS A 2 -9.43 -5.77 -54.83
N THR A 3 -9.97 -5.09 -53.82
CA THR A 3 -9.47 -3.82 -53.31
C THR A 3 -8.16 -4.09 -52.57
N LEU A 4 -7.07 -3.90 -53.31
CA LEU A 4 -5.74 -3.61 -52.80
C LEU A 4 -5.84 -2.28 -52.04
N PHE A 5 -5.98 -2.33 -50.72
CA PHE A 5 -5.78 -1.14 -49.90
C PHE A 5 -4.85 -1.47 -48.74
N ARG A 6 -3.64 -0.92 -48.90
CA ARG A 6 -2.51 -0.93 -47.99
C ARG A 6 -2.95 -0.28 -46.68
N ILE A 7 -3.09 -1.06 -45.61
CA ILE A 7 -3.30 -0.52 -44.27
C ILE A 7 -1.92 -0.14 -43.73
N ALA A 8 -1.77 1.17 -43.56
CA ALA A 8 -0.58 1.88 -43.19
C ALA A 8 -0.13 1.58 -41.76
N LEU A 9 1.18 1.72 -41.56
CA LEU A 9 1.92 1.73 -40.31
C LEU A 9 1.23 2.58 -39.23
N THR A 10 0.57 1.95 -38.27
CA THR A 10 0.37 2.58 -36.96
C THR A 10 1.65 2.35 -36.17
N ALA A 11 2.49 3.38 -36.16
CA ALA A 11 3.69 3.49 -35.35
C ALA A 11 3.41 3.03 -33.93
N SER A 12 4.07 1.96 -33.49
CA SER A 12 4.22 1.63 -32.08
C SER A 12 4.87 2.84 -31.41
N ALA A 13 4.05 3.65 -30.76
CA ALA A 13 4.52 4.62 -29.79
C ALA A 13 5.20 3.82 -28.68
N LEU A 14 6.52 3.75 -28.75
CA LEU A 14 7.38 3.35 -27.66
C LEU A 14 7.20 4.40 -26.56
N MET A 15 6.15 4.24 -25.77
CA MET A 15 5.98 4.96 -24.53
C MET A 15 7.17 4.60 -23.66
N LEU A 16 8.13 5.53 -23.60
CA LEU A 16 9.10 5.61 -22.53
C LEU A 16 8.30 5.80 -21.24
N ALA A 17 7.85 4.68 -20.66
CA ALA A 17 7.42 4.62 -19.29
C ALA A 17 8.66 4.99 -18.46
N GLY A 18 8.77 6.27 -18.12
CA GLY A 18 9.67 6.75 -17.10
C GLY A 18 9.35 5.99 -15.83
N GLY A 19 10.18 4.99 -15.53
CA GLY A 19 10.12 4.28 -14.26
C GLY A 19 10.47 5.28 -13.17
N ALA A 20 9.45 5.88 -12.55
CA ALA A 20 9.60 6.32 -11.17
C ALA A 20 10.14 5.10 -10.41
N MET A 21 11.32 5.24 -9.81
CA MET A 21 11.92 4.17 -9.03
C MET A 21 11.08 4.00 -7.76
N ALA A 22 9.99 3.25 -7.88
CA ALA A 22 9.20 2.74 -6.78
C ALA A 22 10.13 1.93 -5.89
N ALA A 23 10.40 2.44 -4.69
CA ALA A 23 11.24 1.78 -3.72
C ALA A 23 10.35 1.19 -2.61
N PRO A 24 10.66 -0.03 -2.13
CA PRO A 24 9.98 -0.54 -0.96
C PRO A 24 10.28 0.38 0.23
N ARG A 25 9.24 0.89 0.87
CA ARG A 25 9.31 1.72 2.07
C ARG A 25 8.60 1.03 3.22
N THR A 26 9.14 1.21 4.40
CA THR A 26 8.60 0.63 5.63
C THR A 26 8.17 1.75 6.55
N VAL A 27 6.92 1.70 7.00
CA VAL A 27 6.38 2.62 8.00
C VAL A 27 5.87 1.84 9.19
N THR A 28 5.85 2.51 10.34
CA THR A 28 5.25 1.98 11.56
C THR A 28 4.00 2.78 11.86
N LEU A 29 2.89 2.09 12.10
CA LEU A 29 1.61 2.67 12.47
C LEU A 29 1.31 2.31 13.92
N ASN A 30 0.93 3.29 14.73
CA ASN A 30 0.24 3.04 16.00
C ASN A 30 -1.24 2.88 15.67
N VAL A 31 -1.79 1.70 15.95
CA VAL A 31 -3.18 1.33 15.71
C VAL A 31 -3.90 1.31 17.04
N GLU A 32 -5.02 2.02 17.09
CA GLU A 32 -5.88 2.11 18.26
C GLU A 32 -7.01 1.08 18.19
N ASN A 33 -7.72 0.91 19.32
CA ASN A 33 -8.91 0.06 19.42
C ASN A 33 -8.62 -1.44 19.19
N VAL A 34 -7.43 -1.89 19.61
CA VAL A 34 -6.94 -3.27 19.47
C VAL A 34 -7.02 -3.98 20.83
N SER A 35 -8.19 -3.90 21.46
CA SER A 35 -8.44 -4.36 22.83
C SER A 35 -8.93 -5.82 22.93
N CYS A 36 -8.87 -6.58 21.82
CA CYS A 36 -9.35 -7.95 21.76
C CYS A 36 -8.38 -8.82 20.95
N ALA A 37 -8.18 -10.07 21.40
CA ALA A 37 -7.28 -11.05 20.78
C ALA A 37 -7.55 -11.30 19.28
N THR A 38 -8.76 -11.00 18.80
CA THR A 38 -9.12 -11.12 17.38
C THR A 38 -8.91 -9.84 16.55
N CYS A 39 -8.63 -8.69 17.18
CA CYS A 39 -8.50 -7.41 16.49
C CYS A 39 -7.17 -7.28 15.72
N ALA A 40 -6.03 -7.62 16.32
CA ALA A 40 -4.73 -7.54 15.65
C ALA A 40 -4.66 -8.37 14.34
N PRO A 41 -5.18 -9.60 14.28
CA PRO A 41 -5.30 -10.36 13.02
C PRO A 41 -6.16 -9.68 11.94
N ILE A 42 -7.19 -8.93 12.33
CA ILE A 42 -8.05 -8.21 11.38
C ILE A 42 -7.27 -7.04 10.76
N VAL A 43 -6.59 -6.24 11.60
CA VAL A 43 -5.73 -5.14 11.15
C VAL A 43 -4.68 -5.64 10.15
N LYS A 44 -4.00 -6.75 10.47
CA LYS A 44 -3.04 -7.37 9.56
C LYS A 44 -3.67 -7.75 8.21
N ARG A 45 -4.87 -8.35 8.23
CA ARG A 45 -5.58 -8.75 7.00
C ARG A 45 -6.00 -7.55 6.16
N VAL A 46 -6.45 -6.46 6.76
CA VAL A 46 -6.83 -5.23 6.04
C VAL A 46 -5.62 -4.65 5.31
N LEU A 47 -4.50 -4.47 6.02
CA LEU A 47 -3.27 -3.92 5.45
C LEU A 47 -2.68 -4.82 4.36
N SER A 48 -2.72 -6.15 4.55
CA SER A 48 -2.19 -7.11 3.58
C SER A 48 -2.99 -7.20 2.28
N ARG A 49 -4.24 -6.68 2.26
CA ARG A 49 -5.08 -6.67 1.06
C ARG A 49 -4.86 -5.45 0.18
N ILE A 50 -4.12 -4.45 0.65
CA ILE A 50 -3.85 -3.21 -0.08
C ILE A 50 -2.84 -3.53 -1.21
N PRO A 51 -3.19 -3.31 -2.48
CA PRO A 51 -2.26 -3.53 -3.58
C PRO A 51 -1.01 -2.66 -3.42
N GLY A 52 0.17 -3.27 -3.43
CA GLY A 52 1.44 -2.58 -3.19
C GLY A 52 2.02 -2.78 -1.79
N VAL A 53 1.26 -3.35 -0.84
CA VAL A 53 1.81 -3.84 0.43
C VAL A 53 2.47 -5.19 0.22
N SER A 54 3.72 -5.33 0.66
CA SER A 54 4.50 -6.57 0.54
C SER A 54 4.65 -7.31 1.87
N GLN A 55 4.66 -6.59 3.00
CA GLN A 55 4.84 -7.19 4.32
C GLN A 55 4.06 -6.42 5.38
N VAL A 56 3.46 -7.15 6.32
CA VAL A 56 2.76 -6.57 7.49
C VAL A 56 3.09 -7.39 8.74
N THR A 57 3.62 -6.70 9.74
CA THR A 57 3.86 -7.23 11.09
C THR A 57 3.03 -6.41 12.07
N VAL A 58 2.30 -7.07 12.96
CA VAL A 58 1.49 -6.41 14.00
C VAL A 58 1.90 -6.97 15.34
N VAL A 59 2.26 -6.10 16.27
CA VAL A 59 2.59 -6.42 17.67
C VAL A 59 1.59 -5.69 18.56
N GLU A 60 0.81 -6.45 19.33
CA GLU A 60 -0.14 -5.89 20.29
C GLU A 60 0.54 -5.69 21.65
N ASP A 61 0.35 -4.52 22.26
CA ASP A 61 0.80 -4.20 23.60
C ASP A 61 -0.30 -3.42 24.33
N SER A 62 -0.80 -4.00 25.43
CA SER A 62 -1.67 -3.31 26.39
C SER A 62 -2.91 -2.62 25.79
N GLY A 63 -3.53 -3.19 24.76
CA GLY A 63 -4.74 -2.65 24.09
C GLY A 63 -4.47 -1.70 22.92
N MET A 64 -3.21 -1.44 22.59
CA MET A 64 -2.76 -0.80 21.35
C MET A 64 -2.02 -1.82 20.49
N ALA A 65 -1.90 -1.56 19.18
CA ALA A 65 -1.00 -2.33 18.35
C ALA A 65 -0.04 -1.46 17.55
N THR A 66 1.17 -1.96 17.37
CA THR A 66 2.17 -1.40 16.47
C THR A 66 2.18 -2.23 15.19
N ALA A 67 1.78 -1.63 14.07
CA ALA A 67 1.78 -2.26 12.75
C ALA A 67 2.95 -1.74 11.90
N THR A 68 3.94 -2.59 11.63
CA THR A 68 5.02 -2.30 10.68
C THR A 68 4.62 -2.81 9.30
N VAL A 69 4.55 -1.90 8.33
CA VAL A 69 4.07 -2.17 6.97
C VAL A 69 5.17 -1.81 5.97
N THR A 70 5.55 -2.77 5.13
CA THR A 70 6.40 -2.52 3.97
C THR A 70 5.52 -2.45 2.72
N PHE A 71 5.65 -1.37 1.96
CA PHE A 71 4.84 -1.08 0.79
C PHE A 71 5.68 -0.42 -0.32
N ASP A 72 5.16 -0.47 -1.53
CA ASP A 72 5.69 0.22 -2.71
C ASP A 72 5.21 1.69 -2.70
N ASP A 73 6.14 2.63 -2.55
CA ASP A 73 5.84 4.07 -2.46
C ASP A 73 5.39 4.70 -3.78
N GLY A 74 5.52 3.98 -4.90
CA GLY A 74 4.91 4.34 -6.18
C GLY A 74 3.45 3.88 -6.30
N LYS A 75 2.95 3.05 -5.38
CA LYS A 75 1.58 2.51 -5.40
C LYS A 75 0.72 2.90 -4.20
N VAL A 76 1.33 3.04 -3.03
CA VAL A 76 0.63 3.23 -1.75
C VAL A 76 1.32 4.34 -0.98
N THR A 77 0.56 5.17 -0.27
CA THR A 77 1.10 6.18 0.65
C THR A 77 0.79 5.82 2.10
N PRO A 78 1.55 6.35 3.08
CA PRO A 78 1.23 6.16 4.49
C PRO A 78 -0.19 6.61 4.85
N GLU A 79 -0.71 7.68 4.25
CA GLU A 79 -2.09 8.13 4.49
C GLU A 79 -3.13 7.12 3.98
N ALA A 80 -2.86 6.47 2.84
CA ALA A 80 -3.74 5.42 2.33
C ALA A 80 -3.80 4.22 3.29
N LEU A 81 -2.67 3.88 3.94
CA LEU A 81 -2.62 2.84 4.96
C LEU A 81 -3.44 3.22 6.20
N THR A 82 -3.28 4.44 6.72
CA THR A 82 -4.04 4.89 7.90
C THR A 82 -5.53 5.02 7.63
N GLN A 83 -5.92 5.48 6.43
CA GLN A 83 -7.31 5.50 5.98
C GLN A 83 -7.90 4.10 5.89
N ALA A 84 -7.16 3.13 5.34
CA ALA A 84 -7.64 1.76 5.22
C ALA A 84 -7.92 1.12 6.59
N THR A 85 -7.05 1.34 7.58
CA THR A 85 -7.31 0.84 8.94
C THR A 85 -8.47 1.60 9.60
N THR A 86 -8.56 2.91 9.41
CA THR A 86 -9.66 3.75 9.94
C THR A 86 -11.01 3.29 9.40
N ASN A 87 -11.11 3.03 8.09
CA ASN A 87 -12.32 2.51 7.45
C ASN A 87 -12.72 1.11 7.96
N ALA A 88 -11.75 0.35 8.48
CA ALA A 88 -11.99 -0.94 9.12
C ALA A 88 -12.33 -0.85 10.62
N GLY A 89 -12.44 0.37 11.18
CA GLY A 89 -12.72 0.60 12.60
C GLY A 89 -11.49 0.64 13.51
N TYR A 90 -10.29 0.66 12.92
CA TYR A 90 -9.00 0.68 13.61
C TYR A 90 -8.23 1.95 13.24
N PRO A 91 -8.59 3.12 13.80
CA PRO A 91 -7.87 4.35 13.53
C PRO A 91 -6.38 4.17 13.84
N SER A 92 -5.52 4.73 12.99
CA SER A 92 -4.08 4.61 13.17
C SER A 92 -3.33 5.88 12.77
N THR A 93 -2.17 6.06 13.39
CA THR A 93 -1.26 7.19 13.16
C THR A 93 0.12 6.69 12.77
N VAL A 94 0.80 7.40 11.87
CA VAL A 94 2.19 7.07 11.53
C VAL A 94 3.06 7.42 12.72
N LYS A 95 3.81 6.43 13.22
CA LYS A 95 4.82 6.62 14.25
C LYS A 95 6.11 6.98 13.53
N ASP A 96 6.48 8.26 13.57
CA ASP A 96 7.61 8.83 12.84
C ASP A 96 8.86 7.96 12.92
N GLY A 97 9.19 7.35 11.78
CA GLY A 97 10.33 6.45 11.60
C GLY A 97 10.77 6.47 10.15
N LYS A 98 11.14 7.66 9.65
CA LYS A 98 11.65 7.93 8.29
C LYS A 98 10.72 7.53 7.13
N SER A 99 9.81 8.42 6.77
CA SER A 99 9.30 8.50 5.38
C SER A 99 9.58 9.89 4.82
N SER A 100 10.83 10.35 4.92
CA SER A 100 11.26 11.63 4.33
C SER A 100 12.76 11.58 4.06
N SER A 101 13.12 11.05 2.90
CA SER A 101 14.31 11.46 2.14
C SER A 101 14.03 11.21 0.66
#